data_AF-A0A1Y2S9P7-F1
#
_entry.id   AF-A0A1Y2S9P7-F1
#
_cell.length_a   1.000
_cell.length_b   1.000
_cell.length_c   1.000
_cell.angle_alpha   90.00
_cell.angle_beta   90.00
_cell.angle_gamma   90.00
#
_symmetry.space_group_name_H-M   'P 1'
#
loop_
_entity.id
_entity.type
_entity.pdbx_description
1 polymer ?
#
loop_
_entity_poly.entity_id
_entity_poly.type
_entity_poly.pdbx_seq_one_letter_code
_entity_poly.pdbx_strand_id
1 'polypeptide(L)' 'MHEFSPQELVKKLIESGFTQAQLAERTGVSQSSLSRILNGTCDPRLSNVRAVERFYMEFADKKE' A
#
# COMPACT_ATOMS: atom_id res chain seq x y z
N MET A 1 -2.08 -8.44 -13.00
CA MET A 1 -1.02 -7.75 -12.24
C MET A 1 -1.35 -6.28 -12.41
N HIS A 2 -1.67 -5.56 -11.33
CA HIS A 2 -2.07 -4.15 -11.46
C HIS A 2 -0.96 -3.36 -12.15
N GLU A 3 -1.34 -2.36 -12.96
CA GLU A 3 -0.40 -1.50 -13.71
C GLU A 3 0.45 -0.60 -12.78
N PHE A 4 0.11 -0.52 -11.49
CA PHE A 4 0.74 0.38 -10.53
C PHE A 4 1.87 -0.29 -9.75
N SER A 5 2.96 0.45 -9.54
CA SER A 5 4.04 0.05 -8.64
C SER A 5 3.57 0.01 -7.18
N PRO A 6 4.26 -0.70 -6.27
CA PRO A 6 3.93 -0.70 -4.85
C PRO A 6 3.91 0.72 -4.25
N GLN A 7 4.79 1.59 -4.73
CA GLN A 7 4.85 3.00 -4.35
C GLN A 7 3.57 3.74 -4.76
N GLU A 8 3.14 3.57 -6.01
CA GLU A 8 1.91 4.17 -6.56
C GLU A 8 0.67 3.70 -5.77
N LEU A 9 0.60 2.41 -5.42
CA LEU A 9 -0.50 1.86 -4.62
C LEU A 9 -0.58 2.52 -3.23
N VAL A 10 0.54 2.59 -2.51
CA VAL A 10 0.58 3.24 -1.18
C VAL A 10 0.21 4.72 -1.30
N LYS A 11 0.72 5.41 -2.34
CA LYS A 11 0.43 6.83 -2.58
C LYS A 11 -1.07 7.06 -2.81
N LYS A 12 -1.70 6.28 -3.70
CA LYS A 12 -3.14 6.40 -3.99
C LYS A 12 -4.01 6.16 -2.76
N LEU A 13 -3.63 5.20 -1.91
CA LEU A 13 -4.33 4.95 -0.65
C LEU A 13 -4.22 6.13 0.33
N ILE A 14 -3.06 6.78 0.39
CA ILE A 14 -2.90 7.98 1.21
C ILE A 14 -3.71 9.14 0.65
N GLU A 15 -3.68 9.35 -0.66
CA GLU A 15 -4.48 10.37 -1.36
C GLU A 15 -5.98 10.13 -1.21
N SER A 16 -6.43 8.89 -0.99
CA SER A 16 -7.83 8.58 -0.67
C SER A 16 -8.20 8.77 0.80
N GLY A 17 -7.27 9.26 1.64
CA GLY A 17 -7.52 9.63 3.03
C GLY A 17 -7.02 8.64 4.09
N PHE A 18 -6.32 7.56 3.71
CA PHE A 18 -5.70 6.68 4.70
C PHE A 18 -4.39 7.26 5.22
N THR A 19 -4.14 7.08 6.51
CA THR A 19 -2.82 7.32 7.10
C THR A 19 -1.94 6.08 6.96
N GLN A 20 -0.61 6.26 7.00
CA GLN A 20 0.32 5.12 7.01
C GLN A 20 0.12 4.18 8.21
N ALA A 21 -0.35 4.71 9.34
CA ALA A 21 -0.68 3.90 10.52
C ALA A 21 -1.90 3.00 10.26
N GLN A 22 -2.97 3.55 9.69
CA GLN A 22 -4.16 2.78 9.32
C GLN A 22 -3.83 1.72 8.25
N LEU A 23 -2.99 2.06 7.27
CA LEU A 23 -2.52 1.09 6.28
C LEU A 23 -1.72 -0.02 6.94
N ALA A 24 -0.91 0.28 7.95
CA ALA A 24 -0.16 -0.74 8.66
C ALA A 24 -1.07 -1.72 9.40
N GLU A 25 -2.10 -1.21 10.07
CA GLU A 25 -3.10 -2.03 10.77
C GLU A 25 -3.92 -2.90 9.79
N ARG A 26 -4.26 -2.36 8.61
CA ARG A 26 -5.09 -3.07 7.61
C ARG A 26 -4.31 -4.09 6.80
N THR A 27 -3.07 -3.77 6.43
CA THR A 27 -2.25 -4.62 5.53
C THR A 27 -1.33 -5.57 6.28
N GLY A 28 -1.09 -5.34 7.57
CA GLY A 28 -0.07 -6.04 8.36
C GLY A 28 1.37 -5.66 8.00
N VAL A 29 1.57 -4.69 7.09
CA VAL A 29 2.88 -4.16 6.73
C VAL A 29 3.25 -3.06 7.71
N SER A 30 4.46 -3.08 8.29
CA SER A 30 4.83 -2.04 9.26
C SER A 30 4.80 -0.62 8.65
N GLN A 31 4.44 0.38 9.46
CA GLN A 31 4.44 1.79 9.05
C GLN A 31 5.81 2.22 8.49
N SER A 32 6.91 1.74 9.09
CA SER A 32 8.28 1.98 8.60
C SER A 32 8.54 1.38 7.22
N SER A 33 7.99 0.20 6.92
CA SER A 33 8.09 -0.41 5.60
C SER A 33 7.27 0.37 4.57
N LEU A 34 6.05 0.78 4.92
CA LEU A 34 5.20 1.63 4.07
C LEU A 34 5.87 2.97 3.76
N SER A 35 6.52 3.59 4.74
CA SER A 35 7.30 4.82 4.55
C SER A 35 8.46 4.62 3.57
N ARG A 36 9.21 3.52 3.67
CA ARG A 36 10.29 3.21 2.72
C ARG A 36 9.79 2.94 1.31
N ILE A 37 8.67 2.22 1.19
CA ILE A 37 7.98 1.99 -0.10
C ILE A 37 7.58 3.31 -0.73
N LEU A 38 6.95 4.21 0.04
CA LEU A 38 6.48 5.51 -0.46
C LEU A 38 7.63 6.39 -0.97
N ASN A 39 8.76 6.37 -0.26
CA ASN A 39 9.95 7.13 -0.62
C ASN A 39 10.81 6.45 -1.71
N GLY A 40 10.48 5.22 -2.14
CA GLY A 40 11.27 4.47 -3.11
C GLY A 40 12.67 4.07 -2.63
N THR A 41 12.91 4.07 -1.30
CA THR A 41 14.24 3.88 -0.70
C THR A 41 14.56 2.44 -0.34
N CYS A 42 13.71 1.49 -0.76
CA CYS A 42 13.86 0.08 -0.45
C CYS A 42 13.25 -0.76 -1.57
N ASP A 43 13.81 -1.95 -1.81
CA ASP A 43 13.15 -3.01 -2.55
C ASP A 43 12.20 -3.76 -1.59
N PRO A 44 10.88 -3.62 -1.73
CA PRO A 44 9.95 -4.25 -0.81
C PRO A 44 9.86 -5.74 -1.04
N ARG A 45 9.80 -6.52 0.04
CA ARG A 45 9.50 -7.95 -0.05
C ARG A 45 8.20 -8.18 -0.81
N LEU A 46 8.17 -9.19 -1.67
CA LEU A 46 7.00 -9.57 -2.46
C LEU A 46 5.75 -9.75 -1.58
N SER A 47 5.90 -10.26 -0.36
CA SER A 47 4.80 -10.40 0.61
C SER A 47 4.15 -9.06 0.97
N ASN A 48 4.95 -8.00 1.15
CA ASN A 48 4.47 -6.66 1.49
C ASN A 48 3.78 -6.02 0.28
N VAL A 49 4.36 -6.20 -0.91
CA VAL A 49 3.73 -5.75 -2.17
C VAL A 49 2.36 -6.37 -2.32
N ARG A 50 2.25 -7.70 -2.15
CA ARG A 50 0.97 -8.41 -2.25
C ARG A 50 -0.03 -8.00 -1.18
N ALA A 51 0.43 -7.70 0.04
CA ALA A 51 -0.45 -7.22 1.09
C ALA A 51 -1.07 -5.86 0.75
N VAL A 52 -0.26 -4.92 0.24
CA VAL A 52 -0.73 -3.60 -0.21
C VAL A 52 -1.63 -3.74 -1.45
N GLU A 53 -1.26 -4.57 -2.43
CA GLU A 53 -2.06 -4.81 -3.64
C GLU A 53 -3.44 -5.37 -3.29
N ARG A 54 -3.52 -6.37 -2.40
CA ARG A 54 -4.81 -6.92 -1.95
C ARG A 54 -5.69 -5.87 -1.30
N PHE A 55 -5.13 -5.09 -0.36
CA PHE A 55 -5.91 -4.06 0.33
C PHE A 55 -6.38 -2.96 -0.64
N TYR A 56 -5.55 -2.59 -1.61
CA TYR A 56 -5.95 -1.65 -2.65
C TYR A 56 -7.12 -2.19 -3.48
N MET A 57 -7.08 -3.46 -3.90
CA MET A 57 -8.18 -4.10 -4.63
C MET A 57 -9.47 -4.11 -3.79
N GLU A 58 -9.40 -4.49 -2.52
CA GLU A 58 -10.56 -4.50 -1.61
C GLU A 58 -11.16 -3.11 -1.40
N PHE A 59 -10.32 -2.07 -1.40
CA PHE A 59 -10.77 -0.67 -1.31
C PHE A 59 -11.36 -0.16 -2.62
N ALA A 60 -10.74 -0.49 -3.76
CA ALA A 60 -11.15 -0.04 -5.08
C ALA A 60 -12.50 -0.65 -5.49
N ASP A 61 -12.73 -1.94 -5.18
CA ASP A 61 -13.98 -2.66 -5.46
C ASP A 61 -15.17 -2.08 -4.68
N LYS A 62 -14.93 -1.59 -3.46
CA LYS A 62 -15.96 -0.94 -2.62
C LYS A 62 -16.36 0.47 -3.05
N LYS A 63 -15.70 1.05 -4.06
CA LYS A 63 -15.94 2.41 -4.52
C LYS A 63 -16.87 2.49 -5.74
N GLU A 64 -17.31 1.34 -6.26
CA GLU A 64 -18.29 1.17 -7.34
C GLU A 64 -19.63 0.68 -6.77
#